data_AF-E2C0F7-F1
#
_entry.id   AF-E2C0F7-F1
#
_cell.length_a   1.000
_cell.length_b   1.000
_cell.length_c   1.000
_cell.angle_alpha   90.00
_cell.angle_beta   90.00
_cell.angle_gamma   90.00
#
_symmetry.space_group_name_H-M   'P 1'
#
loop_
_entity.id
_entity.type
_entity.pdbx_description
1 polymer ?
#
loop_
_entity_poly.entity_id
_entity_poly.type
_entity_poly.pdbx_seq_one_letter_code
_entity_poly.pdbx_strand_id
1 'polypeptide(L)' 'RPAQCFRCWSLGHTQNTCRVSADRGSLSYRCGRGGHIARKCENTPNCAVCHDAGREAYRMAGP' A
#
# COMPACT_ATOMS: atom_id res chain seq x y z
N ARG A 1 -9.01 -9.68 11.99
CA ARG A 1 -8.12 -8.97 11.03
C ARG A 1 -8.94 -7.84 10.42
N PRO A 2 -8.52 -6.56 10.48
CA PRO A 2 -9.29 -5.47 9.87
C PRO A 2 -9.40 -5.68 8.36
N ALA A 3 -10.55 -5.29 7.78
CA ALA A 3 -10.74 -5.33 6.34
C ALA A 3 -9.72 -4.38 5.66
N GLN A 4 -8.96 -4.90 4.70
CA GLN A 4 -8.04 -4.11 3.89
C GLN A 4 -8.60 -3.99 2.48
N CYS A 5 -8.62 -2.77 1.97
CA CYS A 5 -9.06 -2.50 0.62
C CYS A 5 -7.87 -2.63 -0.33
N PHE A 6 -7.82 -3.66 -1.17
CA PHE A 6 -6.72 -3.81 -2.14
C PHE A 6 -6.76 -2.79 -3.28
N ARG A 7 -7.82 -1.98 -3.36
CA ARG A 7 -7.98 -0.92 -4.37
C ARG A 7 -7.30 0.37 -3.98
N CYS A 8 -7.54 0.87 -2.76
CA CYS A 8 -6.94 2.11 -2.25
C CYS A 8 -5.86 1.86 -1.17
N TRP A 9 -5.72 0.61 -0.74
CA TRP A 9 -4.85 0.12 0.33
C TRP A 9 -5.24 0.55 1.75
N SER A 10 -6.28 1.37 1.92
CA SER A 10 -6.79 1.74 3.25
C SER A 10 -7.36 0.55 4.04
N LEU A 11 -7.34 0.69 5.37
CA LEU A 11 -7.96 -0.23 6.30
C LEU A 11 -9.38 0.22 6.66
N GLY A 12 -10.23 -0.70 7.09
CA GLY A 12 -11.60 -0.44 7.52
C GLY A 12 -12.69 -0.77 6.49
N HIS A 13 -12.31 -1.09 5.24
CA HIS A 13 -13.24 -1.51 4.18
C HIS A 13 -12.55 -2.45 3.17
N THR A 14 -13.31 -3.04 2.26
CA THR A 14 -12.81 -3.93 1.20
C THR A 14 -12.95 -3.28 -0.17
N GLN A 15 -12.36 -3.86 -1.22
CA GLN A 15 -12.47 -3.35 -2.59
C GLN A 15 -13.92 -3.14 -3.05
N ASN A 16 -14.83 -4.03 -2.63
CA ASN A 16 -16.26 -3.92 -2.95
C ASN A 16 -16.96 -2.72 -2.30
N THR A 17 -16.45 -2.23 -1.17
CA THR A 17 -17.01 -1.10 -0.42
C THR A 17 -16.20 0.18 -0.59
N CYS A 18 -15.17 0.14 -1.44
CA CYS A 18 -14.31 1.28 -1.70
C CYS A 18 -15.04 2.31 -2.58
N ARG A 19 -15.22 3.52 -2.04
CA ARG A 19 -15.81 4.65 -2.78
C ARG A 19 -14.76 5.57 -3.42
N VAL A 20 -13.49 5.23 -3.28
CA VAL A 20 -12.38 6.05 -3.77
C VAL A 20 -12.09 5.68 -5.23
N SER A 21 -12.02 6.65 -6.13
CA SER A 21 -11.61 6.43 -7.54
C SER A 21 -10.12 6.14 -7.70
N ALA A 22 -9.32 6.23 -6.62
CA ALA A 22 -7.91 5.92 -6.64
C ALA A 22 -7.70 4.41 -6.78
N ASP A 23 -7.55 3.94 -8.01
CA ASP A 23 -7.18 2.55 -8.29
C ASP A 23 -5.66 2.36 -8.16
N ARG A 24 -5.25 1.94 -6.96
CA ARG A 24 -3.89 1.52 -6.66
C ARG A 24 -3.72 0.01 -6.85
N GLY A 25 -4.73 -0.70 -7.34
CA GLY A 25 -4.69 -2.15 -7.56
C GLY A 25 -3.65 -2.55 -8.61
N SER A 26 -3.43 -1.68 -9.61
CA SER A 26 -2.39 -1.87 -10.64
C SER A 26 -0.99 -1.39 -10.22
N LEU A 27 -0.84 -0.84 -9.02
CA LEU A 27 0.43 -0.33 -8.50
C LEU A 27 1.11 -1.41 -7.66
N SER A 28 2.43 -1.36 -7.59
CA SER A 28 3.23 -2.23 -6.74
C SER A 28 2.93 -1.96 -5.27
N TYR A 29 2.37 -2.95 -4.55
CA TYR A 29 2.09 -2.85 -3.10
C TYR A 29 3.31 -2.49 -2.24
N ARG A 30 4.53 -2.67 -2.78
CA ARG A 30 5.77 -2.36 -2.08
C ARG A 30 6.05 -0.87 -2.04
N CYS A 31 5.75 -0.15 -3.13
CA CYS A 31 6.28 1.19 -3.39
C CYS A 31 5.26 2.16 -3.99
N GLY A 32 4.03 1.73 -4.27
CA GLY A 32 2.96 2.61 -4.78
C GLY A 32 3.12 3.05 -6.24
N ARG A 33 4.02 2.44 -7.03
CA ARG A 33 4.23 2.77 -8.45
C ARG A 33 3.80 1.64 -9.39
N GLY A 34 3.28 2.01 -10.56
CA GLY A 34 2.93 1.08 -11.63
C GLY A 34 4.14 0.73 -12.51
N GLY A 35 3.94 -0.22 -13.42
CA GLY A 35 4.96 -0.66 -14.39
C GLY A 35 5.84 -1.82 -13.93
N HIS A 36 5.67 -2.29 -12.70
CA HIS A 36 6.34 -3.50 -12.19
C HIS A 36 5.51 -4.14 -11.08
N ILE A 37 5.71 -5.44 -10.86
CA ILE A 37 5.18 -6.14 -9.70
C ILE A 37 6.06 -5.86 -8.48
N ALA A 38 5.52 -5.94 -7.27
CA ALA A 38 6.29 -5.74 -6.04
C ALA A 38 7.51 -6.63 -5.92
N ARG A 39 7.45 -7.86 -6.47
CA ARG A 39 8.59 -8.78 -6.49
C ARG A 39 9.74 -8.30 -7.38
N LYS A 40 9.46 -7.42 -8.34
CA LYS A 40 10.41 -6.70 -9.18
C LYS A 40 10.48 -5.20 -8.84
N CYS A 41 9.96 -4.76 -7.68
CA CYS A 41 10.10 -3.36 -7.27
C CYS A 41 11.50 -3.17 -6.69
N GLU A 42 12.31 -2.39 -7.42
CA GLU A 42 13.64 -1.92 -7.03
C GLU A 42 13.58 -0.57 -6.30
N ASN A 43 12.41 0.10 -6.26
CA ASN A 43 12.23 1.31 -5.46
C ASN A 43 12.20 0.98 -3.97
N THR A 44 12.53 1.99 -3.16
CA THR A 44 12.40 1.94 -1.72
C THR A 44 10.98 1.54 -1.33
N PRO A 45 10.81 0.58 -0.39
CA PRO A 45 9.50 0.23 0.12
C PRO A 45 8.82 1.44 0.72
N ASN A 46 7.72 1.86 0.11
CA ASN A 46 6.89 2.95 0.58
C ASN A 46 5.44 2.47 0.56
N CYS A 47 5.00 1.95 1.71
CA CYS A 47 3.61 1.58 1.89
C CYS A 47 2.79 2.85 2.11
N ALA A 48 2.03 3.27 1.09
CA ALA A 48 1.17 4.45 1.16
C ALA A 48 0.20 4.41 2.36
N VAL A 49 -0.21 3.21 2.79
CA VAL A 49 -1.08 3.01 3.96
C VAL A 49 -0.35 3.28 5.27
N CYS A 50 0.92 2.86 5.37
CA CYS A 50 1.73 3.10 6.56
C CYS A 50 2.07 4.59 6.67
N HIS A 51 2.40 5.21 5.53
CA HIS A 51 2.61 6.65 5.43
C HIS A 51 1.36 7.44 5.86
N ASP A 52 0.19 7.11 5.33
CA ASP A 52 -1.09 7.76 5.65
C ASP A 52 -1.53 7.51 7.10
N ALA A 53 -1.28 6.31 7.62
CA ALA A 53 -1.55 5.96 9.02
C ALA A 53 -0.54 6.57 10.01
N GLY A 54 0.45 7.35 9.55
CA GLY A 54 1.52 7.89 10.41
C GLY A 54 2.35 6.82 11.11
N ARG A 55 2.25 5.56 10.65
CA ARG A 55 3.03 4.44 11.19
C ARG A 55 4.27 4.34 10.32
N GLU A 56 5.36 4.90 10.80
CA GLU A 56 6.72 4.82 10.21
C GLU A 56 7.30 3.38 10.22
N ALA A 57 6.52 2.39 9.79
CA ALA A 57 6.91 0.99 9.72
C ALA A 57 7.87 0.68 8.54
N TYR A 58 8.74 1.63 8.22
CA TYR A 58 9.94 1.42 7.39
C TYR A 58 11.21 1.97 8.07
N ARG A 59 11.27 2.00 9.40
CA ARG A 59 12.56 1.80 10.07
C ARG A 59 12.76 0.30 10.31
N MET A 60 13.03 -0.46 9.25
CA MET A 60 13.83 -1.68 9.37
C MET A 60 15.29 -1.21 9.54
N ALA A 61 15.58 -0.57 10.68
CA ALA A 61 16.92 -0.21 11.08
C ALA A 61 16.98 -0.12 12.60
N GLY A 62 17.32 -1.27 13.20
CA GLY A 62 18.40 -1.35 14.17
C GLY A 62 18.03 -1.93 15.54
N PRO A 63 19.03 -2.40 16.31
CA PRO A 63 20.37 -2.87 15.93
C PRO A 63 20.39 -4.36 15.50
#